data_AF-A0A845R6N3-F1
#
_entry.id   AF-A0A845R6N3-F1
#
_cell.length_a   1.000
_cell.length_b   1.000
_cell.length_c   1.000
_cell.angle_alpha   90.00
_cell.angle_beta   90.00
_cell.angle_gamma   90.00
#
_symmetry.space_group_name_H-M   'P 1'
#
loop_
_entity.id
_entity.type
_entity.pdbx_description
1 polymer ?
#
loop_
_entity_poly.entity_id
_entity_poly.type
_entity_poly.pdbx_seq_one_letter_code
_entity_poly.pdbx_strand_id
1 'polypeptide(L)'
;MGCIIYKATSFNPKLYREVLNLGTNRHYDGLECHQETIHGLEVSFTNITTLAMARHLNSPMGQYVSIDTGRLGKLKDRDSAIECFAECLTRFLEPFRGQNLLVVGIGNADDFFGSLGPQVLRHIPAYLLSEAGASGMFKTVSLIAPGTNAQTNIDTDKLISGIAQTVGAACVLFINVSVTTSLEDVSSLISLSTGGLKLIGSGKLLTEEELGLPVVTVNAPLFLSIPPKTVNMLHIRVDKEGVCFADTNVTADIKCAVHVISNGILRTLYPELGLAELREIAEIM
;
A
#
# COMPACT_ATOMS: atom_id res chain seq x y z
N MET A 1 13.19 -18.88 20.11
CA MET A 1 12.48 -17.81 19.39
C MET A 1 12.90 -17.89 17.93
N GLY A 2 12.00 -18.34 17.05
CA GLY A 2 12.30 -18.41 15.62
C GLY A 2 12.32 -16.99 15.04
N CYS A 3 13.47 -16.59 14.49
CA CYS A 3 13.55 -15.41 13.64
C CYS A 3 13.14 -15.87 12.24
N ILE A 4 12.00 -15.38 11.73
CA ILE A 4 11.60 -15.67 10.35
C ILE A 4 12.33 -14.65 9.48
N ILE A 5 13.29 -15.14 8.70
CA ILE A 5 14.10 -14.35 7.77
C ILE A 5 13.24 -14.16 6.51
N TYR A 6 12.78 -12.93 6.28
CA TYR A 6 12.10 -12.56 5.04
C TYR A 6 13.04 -11.81 4.11
N LYS A 7 12.94 -12.14 2.82
CA LYS A 7 13.52 -11.38 1.73
C LYS A 7 12.76 -10.05 1.58
N ALA A 8 13.14 -9.07 2.40
CA ALA A 8 12.64 -7.71 2.30
C ALA A 8 13.22 -7.05 1.05
N THR A 9 12.34 -6.59 0.17
CA THR A 9 12.71 -5.59 -0.83
C THR A 9 12.21 -4.25 -0.30
N SER A 10 13.15 -3.36 0.04
CA SER A 10 12.87 -2.07 0.64
C SER A 10 11.97 -1.25 -0.28
N PHE A 11 10.79 -0.89 0.20
CA PHE A 11 10.02 0.22 -0.31
C PHE A 11 10.51 1.47 0.43
N ASN A 12 10.63 2.60 -0.26
CA ASN A 12 11.02 3.84 0.39
C ASN A 12 9.77 4.68 0.69
N PRO A 13 9.20 4.60 1.90
CA PRO A 13 7.92 5.23 2.21
C PRO A 13 8.03 6.75 2.36
N LYS A 14 9.23 7.32 2.42
CA LYS A 14 9.47 8.77 2.45
C LYS A 14 10.53 9.18 1.44
N LEU A 15 10.24 8.93 0.16
CA LEU A 15 10.91 9.57 -0.97
C LEU A 15 11.18 11.05 -0.67
N TYR A 16 10.19 11.77 -0.14
CA TYR A 16 10.29 13.17 0.28
C TYR A 16 11.41 13.47 1.30
N ARG A 17 11.67 12.63 2.31
CA ARG A 17 12.77 12.89 3.27
C ARG A 17 14.15 12.67 2.66
N GLU A 18 14.28 11.74 1.71
CA GLU A 18 15.49 11.66 0.90
C GLU A 18 15.65 12.91 0.04
N VAL A 19 14.56 13.45 -0.53
CA VAL A 19 14.57 14.75 -1.22
C VAL A 19 14.99 15.90 -0.31
N LEU A 20 14.52 15.94 0.94
CA LEU A 20 14.96 16.96 1.92
C LEU A 20 16.46 16.84 2.25
N ASN A 21 16.98 15.61 2.35
CA ASN A 21 18.42 15.35 2.54
C ASN A 21 19.27 15.69 1.30
N LEU A 22 18.65 15.79 0.12
CA LEU A 22 19.28 16.29 -1.11
C LEU A 22 19.44 17.83 -1.11
N GLY A 23 18.85 18.53 -0.13
CA GLY A 23 18.96 19.98 0.07
C GLY A 23 17.85 20.75 -0.64
N THR A 24 17.14 21.59 0.12
CA THR A 24 15.91 22.31 -0.26
C THR A 24 16.04 23.37 -1.37
N ASN A 25 17.21 23.50 -2.02
CA ASN A 25 17.53 24.55 -2.99
C ASN A 25 17.96 24.04 -4.37
N ARG A 26 17.65 22.79 -4.72
CA ARG A 26 17.96 22.25 -6.05
C ARG A 26 16.68 21.79 -6.74
N HIS A 27 16.35 22.44 -7.85
CA HIS A 27 15.44 21.90 -8.84
C HIS A 27 16.11 20.65 -9.42
N TYR A 28 15.69 19.48 -8.97
CA TYR A 28 16.15 18.22 -9.52
C TYR A 28 15.30 17.91 -10.75
N ASP A 29 15.92 17.88 -11.92
CA ASP A 29 15.22 17.50 -13.14
C ASP A 29 14.58 16.12 -13.00
N GLY A 30 13.27 16.06 -13.26
CA GLY A 30 12.49 14.84 -13.10
C GLY A 30 11.92 14.54 -11.72
N LEU A 31 11.92 15.51 -10.79
CA LEU A 31 11.38 15.37 -9.45
C LEU A 31 10.55 16.58 -9.04
N GLU A 32 9.29 16.35 -8.66
CA GLU A 32 8.41 17.36 -8.08
C GLU A 32 7.92 16.88 -6.72
N CYS A 33 8.01 17.74 -5.71
CA CYS A 33 7.62 17.41 -4.35
C CYS A 33 6.86 18.57 -3.71
N HIS A 34 5.80 18.27 -2.96
CA HIS A 34 5.13 19.25 -2.11
C HIS A 34 4.50 18.54 -0.90
N GLN A 35 4.11 19.34 0.10
CA GLN A 35 3.41 18.86 1.28
C GLN A 35 2.15 19.67 1.52
N GLU A 36 1.12 18.99 2.03
CA GLU A 36 -0.16 19.59 2.39
C GLU A 36 -0.60 19.01 3.73
N THR A 37 -1.47 19.73 4.44
CA THR A 37 -2.18 19.18 5.60
C THR A 37 -3.60 18.84 5.16
N ILE A 38 -3.93 17.55 5.20
CA ILE A 38 -5.23 17.02 4.77
C ILE A 38 -5.88 16.35 5.97
N HIS A 39 -7.09 16.80 6.33
CA HIS A 39 -7.80 16.34 7.54
C HIS A 39 -6.94 16.35 8.83
N GLY A 40 -5.98 17.29 8.94
CA GLY A 40 -5.09 17.39 10.10
C GLY A 40 -3.88 16.45 10.11
N LEU A 41 -3.68 15.66 9.04
CA LEU A 41 -2.49 14.83 8.84
C LEU A 41 -1.54 15.50 7.84
N GLU A 42 -0.23 15.31 8.04
CA GLU A 42 0.79 15.75 7.10
C GLU A 42 0.86 14.76 5.93
N VAL A 43 0.67 15.26 4.72
CA VAL A 43 0.69 14.46 3.49
C VAL A 43 1.79 14.98 2.58
N SER A 44 2.67 14.09 2.18
CA SER A 44 3.76 14.40 1.25
C SER A 44 3.46 13.81 -0.12
N PHE A 45 3.56 14.64 -1.16
CA PHE A 45 3.38 14.26 -2.55
C PHE A 45 4.74 14.29 -3.25
N THR A 46 5.01 13.27 -4.06
CA THR A 46 6.23 13.17 -4.86
C THR A 46 5.90 12.61 -6.24
N ASN A 47 6.41 13.25 -7.29
CA ASN A 47 6.25 12.84 -8.67
C ASN A 47 7.64 12.64 -9.30
N ILE A 48 7.90 11.42 -9.78
CA ILE A 48 9.16 11.03 -10.43
C ILE A 48 8.89 10.89 -11.92
N THR A 49 9.43 11.80 -12.72
CA THR A 49 9.11 11.90 -14.15
C THR A 49 10.27 11.54 -15.08
N THR A 50 11.46 11.24 -14.55
CA THR A 50 12.60 10.80 -15.38
C THR A 50 13.23 9.50 -14.88
N LEU A 51 13.76 8.71 -15.83
CA LEU A 51 14.50 7.48 -15.54
C LEU A 51 15.77 7.74 -14.73
N ALA A 52 16.41 8.90 -14.94
CA ALA A 52 17.59 9.29 -14.17
C ALA A 52 17.23 9.46 -12.69
N MET A 53 16.11 10.14 -12.40
CA MET A 53 15.64 10.32 -11.04
C MET A 53 15.17 9.00 -10.42
N ALA A 54 14.44 8.19 -11.18
CA ALA A 54 14.01 6.87 -10.73
C ALA A 54 15.18 5.97 -10.30
N ARG A 55 16.28 5.99 -11.08
CA ARG A 55 17.52 5.29 -10.73
C ARG A 55 18.20 5.89 -9.50
N HIS A 56 18.21 7.22 -9.39
CA HIS A 56 18.84 7.92 -8.26
C HIS A 56 18.15 7.59 -6.93
N LEU A 57 16.81 7.57 -6.93
CA LEU A 57 15.97 7.33 -5.76
C LEU A 57 15.64 5.84 -5.55
N ASN A 58 16.14 4.96 -6.43
CA ASN A 58 15.84 3.52 -6.45
C ASN A 58 14.33 3.23 -6.34
N SER A 59 13.54 4.08 -6.98
CA SER A 59 12.07 4.07 -6.97
C SER A 59 11.60 4.28 -8.41
N PRO A 60 10.64 3.49 -8.92
CA PRO A 60 10.13 3.66 -10.28
C PRO A 60 9.62 5.07 -10.59
N MET A 61 9.44 5.39 -11.87
CA MET A 61 8.71 6.61 -12.24
C MET A 61 7.25 6.49 -11.81
N GLY A 62 6.64 7.61 -11.44
CA GLY A 62 5.25 7.64 -11.02
C GLY A 62 4.98 8.65 -9.91
N GLN A 63 3.74 8.64 -9.46
CA GLN A 63 3.25 9.46 -8.36
C GLN A 63 3.31 8.67 -7.06
N TYR A 64 3.63 9.37 -5.98
CA TYR A 64 3.78 8.82 -4.65
C TYR A 64 3.14 9.78 -3.65
N VAL A 65 2.34 9.24 -2.75
CA VAL A 65 1.75 9.97 -1.63
C VAL A 65 2.06 9.24 -0.35
N SER A 66 2.51 9.96 0.67
CA SER A 66 2.78 9.42 2.00
C SER A 66 1.99 10.21 3.03
N ILE A 67 1.09 9.52 3.72
CA ILE A 67 0.24 10.06 4.79
C ILE A 67 0.92 9.73 6.12
N ASP A 68 1.40 10.76 6.83
CA ASP A 68 1.99 10.58 8.16
C ASP A 68 0.88 10.45 9.21
N THR A 69 0.70 9.23 9.70
CA THR A 69 -0.32 8.90 10.70
C THR A 69 0.21 9.04 12.12
N GLY A 70 1.50 9.37 12.29
CA GLY A 70 2.24 8.95 13.47
C GLY A 70 2.13 7.43 13.66
N ARG A 71 2.46 6.90 14.85
CA ARG A 71 2.39 5.45 15.09
C ARG A 71 0.94 4.94 14.99
N LEU A 72 0.67 4.07 14.03
CA LEU A 72 -0.66 3.51 13.71
C LEU A 72 -1.36 2.94 14.94
N GLY A 73 -0.69 2.09 15.73
CA GLY A 73 -1.26 1.51 16.95
C GLY A 73 -1.60 2.53 18.05
N LYS A 74 -1.16 3.80 17.91
CA LYS A 74 -1.45 4.92 18.82
C LYS A 74 -2.33 6.00 18.17
N LEU A 75 -2.82 5.78 16.96
CA LEU A 75 -3.67 6.72 16.25
C LEU A 75 -4.99 6.90 17.02
N LYS A 76 -5.19 8.12 17.53
CA LYS A 76 -6.38 8.48 18.32
C LYS A 76 -7.56 8.83 17.43
N ASP A 77 -7.32 9.69 16.45
CA ASP A 77 -8.34 10.14 15.50
C ASP A 77 -8.22 9.31 14.22
N ARG A 78 -8.97 8.21 14.20
CA ARG A 78 -9.02 7.31 13.05
C ARG A 78 -9.86 7.87 11.92
N ASP A 79 -10.85 8.70 12.24
CA ASP A 79 -11.80 9.23 11.24
C ASP A 79 -11.10 10.25 10.36
N SER A 80 -10.30 11.13 10.95
CA SER A 80 -9.42 12.03 10.19
C SER A 80 -8.45 11.29 9.28
N ALA A 81 -7.89 10.16 9.74
CA ALA A 81 -6.99 9.35 8.90
C ALA A 81 -7.74 8.62 7.77
N ILE A 82 -8.97 8.17 8.03
CA ILE A 82 -9.84 7.53 7.02
C ILE A 82 -10.19 8.55 5.93
N GLU A 83 -10.64 9.75 6.30
CA GLU A 83 -11.00 10.80 5.33
C GLU A 83 -9.75 11.29 4.57
N CYS A 84 -8.61 11.48 5.25
CA CYS A 84 -7.34 11.80 4.61
C CYS A 84 -6.92 10.75 3.58
N PHE A 85 -7.00 9.47 3.95
CA PHE A 85 -6.69 8.38 3.04
C PHE A 85 -7.65 8.36 1.85
N ALA A 86 -8.95 8.52 2.10
CA ALA A 86 -9.97 8.50 1.06
C ALA A 86 -9.75 9.64 0.06
N GLU A 87 -9.54 10.88 0.54
CA GLU A 87 -9.26 12.02 -0.33
C GLU A 87 -8.01 11.78 -1.19
N CYS A 88 -6.93 11.27 -0.59
CA CYS A 88 -5.71 10.95 -1.33
C CYS A 88 -5.94 9.86 -2.37
N LEU A 89 -6.65 8.78 -2.01
CA LEU A 89 -6.92 7.66 -2.92
C LEU A 89 -7.86 8.07 -4.07
N THR A 90 -8.86 8.92 -3.81
CA THR A 90 -9.72 9.50 -4.85
C THR A 90 -8.88 10.16 -5.94
N ARG A 91 -7.82 10.91 -5.61
CA ARG A 91 -6.96 11.57 -6.61
C ARG A 91 -6.33 10.56 -7.60
N PHE A 92 -5.99 9.35 -7.15
CA PHE A 92 -5.45 8.29 -8.02
C PHE A 92 -6.52 7.57 -8.84
N LEU A 93 -7.72 7.41 -8.27
CA LEU A 93 -8.77 6.61 -8.86
C LEU A 93 -9.72 7.40 -9.76
N GLU A 94 -9.78 8.73 -9.61
CA GLU A 94 -10.67 9.63 -10.36
C GLU A 94 -10.61 9.45 -11.88
N PRO A 95 -9.43 9.25 -12.52
CA PRO A 95 -9.35 8.97 -13.95
C PRO A 95 -10.12 7.73 -14.43
N PHE A 96 -10.48 6.82 -13.51
CA PHE A 96 -11.14 5.55 -13.79
C PHE A 96 -12.61 5.54 -13.32
N ARG A 97 -13.17 6.68 -12.95
CA ARG A 97 -14.58 6.80 -12.54
C ARG A 97 -15.51 6.20 -13.60
N GLY A 98 -16.49 5.43 -13.15
CA GLY A 98 -17.46 4.73 -14.01
C GLY A 98 -16.92 3.50 -14.74
N GLN A 99 -15.66 3.12 -14.52
CA GLN A 99 -15.07 1.89 -15.09
C GLN A 99 -15.14 0.71 -14.11
N ASN A 100 -14.51 -0.41 -14.46
CA ASN A 100 -14.37 -1.58 -13.58
C ASN A 100 -13.05 -1.50 -12.80
N LEU A 101 -13.10 -1.68 -11.48
CA LEU A 101 -11.93 -1.74 -10.60
C LEU A 101 -11.66 -3.17 -10.15
N LEU A 102 -10.39 -3.59 -10.19
CA LEU A 102 -9.93 -4.80 -9.51
C LEU A 102 -9.09 -4.41 -8.29
N VAL A 103 -9.53 -4.80 -7.09
CA VAL A 103 -8.76 -4.64 -5.85
C VAL A 103 -8.11 -5.95 -5.47
N VAL A 104 -6.78 -5.94 -5.31
CA VAL A 104 -5.98 -7.13 -5.06
C VAL A 104 -5.27 -7.03 -3.71
N GLY A 105 -5.64 -7.89 -2.78
CA GLY A 105 -5.02 -8.01 -1.46
C GLY A 105 -3.85 -8.98 -1.53
N ILE A 106 -2.63 -8.46 -1.62
CA ILE A 106 -1.42 -9.26 -1.77
C ILE A 106 -0.94 -9.77 -0.43
N GLY A 107 -0.51 -11.03 -0.42
CA GLY A 107 0.08 -11.70 0.74
C GLY A 107 -0.68 -12.95 1.13
N ASN A 108 -0.19 -13.59 2.18
CA ASN A 108 -0.77 -14.80 2.75
C ASN A 108 -1.52 -14.43 4.05
N ALA A 109 -2.81 -14.77 4.13
CA ALA A 109 -3.63 -14.53 5.31
C ALA A 109 -3.15 -15.28 6.58
N ASP A 110 -2.45 -16.41 6.39
CA ASP A 110 -1.90 -17.23 7.48
C ASP A 110 -0.50 -16.76 7.91
N ASP A 111 0.11 -15.84 7.16
CA ASP A 111 1.42 -15.28 7.44
C ASP A 111 1.27 -13.87 8.04
N PHE A 112 1.88 -13.69 9.21
CA PHE A 112 1.96 -12.39 9.86
C PHE A 112 2.43 -11.27 8.92
N PHE A 113 3.44 -11.56 8.08
CA PHE A 113 4.05 -10.61 7.14
C PHE A 113 3.22 -10.38 5.88
N GLY A 114 2.25 -11.25 5.60
CA GLY A 114 1.40 -11.20 4.40
C GLY A 114 -0.06 -10.86 4.70
N SER A 115 -0.40 -10.55 5.95
CA SER A 115 -1.79 -10.55 6.38
C SER A 115 -2.59 -9.29 6.06
N LEU A 116 -1.95 -8.14 5.78
CA LEU A 116 -2.65 -6.85 5.61
C LEU A 116 -3.62 -6.86 4.42
N GLY A 117 -3.15 -7.22 3.22
CA GLY A 117 -3.97 -7.21 2.00
C GLY A 117 -5.22 -8.08 2.13
N PRO A 118 -5.08 -9.37 2.45
CA PRO A 118 -6.22 -10.26 2.69
C PRO A 118 -7.16 -9.76 3.80
N GLN A 119 -6.62 -9.20 4.89
CA GLN A 119 -7.46 -8.66 5.98
C GLN A 119 -8.25 -7.42 5.57
N VAL A 120 -7.66 -6.49 4.81
CA VAL A 120 -8.37 -5.31 4.30
C VAL A 120 -9.55 -5.75 3.42
N LEU A 121 -9.34 -6.68 2.50
CA LEU A 121 -10.39 -7.14 1.60
C LEU A 121 -11.57 -7.80 2.33
N ARG A 122 -11.32 -8.48 3.46
CA ARG A 122 -12.38 -9.06 4.29
C ARG A 122 -13.33 -8.02 4.89
N HIS A 123 -12.98 -6.74 4.90
CA HIS A 123 -13.81 -5.65 5.43
C HIS A 123 -14.43 -4.80 4.32
N ILE A 124 -14.42 -5.27 3.06
CA ILE A 124 -15.02 -4.56 1.93
C ILE A 124 -16.17 -5.42 1.38
N PRO A 125 -17.45 -5.12 1.72
CA PRO A 125 -18.61 -5.89 1.27
C PRO A 125 -19.05 -5.50 -0.15
N ALA A 126 -18.14 -5.55 -1.12
CA ALA A 126 -18.42 -5.10 -2.49
C ALA A 126 -19.66 -5.79 -3.11
N TYR A 127 -19.85 -7.08 -2.84
CA TYR A 127 -21.02 -7.83 -3.31
C TYR A 127 -22.33 -7.31 -2.71
N LEU A 128 -22.40 -7.14 -1.38
CA LEU A 128 -23.62 -6.67 -0.70
C LEU A 128 -23.98 -5.24 -1.13
N LEU A 129 -22.98 -4.37 -1.29
CA LEU A 129 -23.18 -3.00 -1.75
C LEU A 129 -23.71 -2.96 -3.19
N SER A 130 -23.20 -3.83 -4.06
CA SER A 130 -23.71 -3.98 -5.42
C SER A 130 -25.15 -4.48 -5.44
N GLU A 131 -25.49 -5.50 -4.64
CA GLU A 131 -26.86 -6.05 -4.54
C GLU A 131 -27.85 -5.04 -3.96
N ALA A 132 -27.40 -4.19 -3.04
CA ALA A 132 -28.19 -3.10 -2.47
C ALA A 132 -28.40 -1.92 -3.46
N GLY A 133 -27.76 -1.96 -4.65
CA GLY A 133 -27.85 -0.89 -5.64
C GLY A 133 -27.15 0.39 -5.21
N ALA A 134 -26.16 0.30 -4.30
CA ALA A 134 -25.40 1.46 -3.86
C ALA A 134 -24.68 2.09 -5.07
N SER A 135 -24.95 3.36 -5.32
CA SER A 135 -24.24 4.09 -6.37
C SER A 135 -22.83 4.43 -5.90
N GLY A 136 -21.84 3.82 -6.54
CA GLY A 136 -20.43 4.05 -6.25
C GLY A 136 -19.70 4.77 -7.39
N MET A 137 -18.44 5.11 -7.12
CA MET A 137 -17.51 5.72 -8.05
C MET A 137 -17.21 4.83 -9.27
N PHE A 138 -17.31 3.51 -9.12
CA PHE A 138 -17.00 2.52 -10.16
C PHE A 138 -18.26 1.76 -10.59
N LYS A 139 -18.29 1.31 -11.84
CA LYS A 139 -19.37 0.48 -12.37
C LYS A 139 -19.39 -0.90 -11.72
N THR A 140 -18.22 -1.50 -11.54
CA THR A 140 -18.04 -2.74 -10.79
C THR A 140 -16.76 -2.68 -9.98
N VAL A 141 -16.76 -3.33 -8.81
CA VAL A 141 -15.58 -3.50 -7.95
C VAL A 141 -15.42 -4.99 -7.68
N SER A 142 -14.35 -5.58 -8.22
CA SER A 142 -13.97 -6.97 -7.97
C SER A 142 -12.87 -7.03 -6.93
N LEU A 143 -12.94 -7.98 -6.00
CA LEU A 143 -11.95 -8.16 -4.93
C LEU A 143 -11.31 -9.54 -5.03
N ILE A 144 -10.00 -9.64 -4.88
CA ILE A 144 -9.31 -10.93 -4.80
C ILE A 144 -8.07 -10.89 -3.91
N ALA A 145 -7.91 -11.90 -3.06
CA ALA A 145 -6.68 -12.18 -2.33
C ALA A 145 -6.06 -13.46 -2.90
N PRO A 146 -5.14 -13.37 -3.89
CA PRO A 146 -4.66 -14.52 -4.64
C PRO A 146 -3.67 -15.41 -3.88
N GLY A 147 -3.23 -14.99 -2.69
CA GLY A 147 -2.10 -15.60 -2.00
C GLY A 147 -0.77 -15.23 -2.64
N THR A 148 0.26 -16.02 -2.34
CA THR A 148 1.60 -15.89 -2.93
C THR A 148 1.88 -16.99 -3.95
N ASN A 149 2.89 -16.79 -4.80
CA ASN A 149 3.39 -17.83 -5.70
C ASN A 149 3.79 -19.13 -4.96
N ALA A 150 4.25 -19.03 -3.71
CA ALA A 150 4.58 -20.18 -2.87
C ALA A 150 3.34 -21.00 -2.47
N GLN A 151 2.16 -20.38 -2.39
CA GLN A 151 0.91 -21.05 -2.06
C GLN A 151 0.24 -21.66 -3.29
N THR A 152 0.28 -20.96 -4.41
CA THR A 152 -0.48 -21.33 -5.62
C THR A 152 0.34 -22.12 -6.63
N ASN A 153 1.67 -22.05 -6.55
CA ASN A 153 2.61 -22.51 -7.59
C ASN A 153 2.31 -21.88 -8.98
N ILE A 154 1.72 -20.68 -8.97
CA ILE A 154 1.44 -19.86 -10.16
C ILE A 154 2.13 -18.51 -9.94
N ASP A 155 2.79 -18.00 -10.97
CA ASP A 155 3.36 -16.66 -10.94
C ASP A 155 2.23 -15.64 -10.67
N THR A 156 2.34 -14.91 -9.56
CA THR A 156 1.29 -14.01 -9.07
C THR A 156 0.89 -12.97 -10.10
N ASP A 157 1.83 -12.47 -10.91
CA ASP A 157 1.58 -11.57 -12.04
C ASP A 157 0.67 -12.18 -13.10
N LYS A 158 0.92 -13.42 -13.53
CA LYS A 158 0.07 -14.10 -14.53
C LYS A 158 -1.34 -14.29 -14.02
N LEU A 159 -1.47 -14.64 -12.74
CA LEU A 159 -2.77 -14.81 -12.09
C LEU A 159 -3.54 -13.49 -12.06
N ILE A 160 -2.89 -12.40 -11.63
CA ILE A 160 -3.50 -11.06 -11.60
C ILE A 160 -3.88 -10.60 -13.01
N SER A 161 -2.99 -10.72 -13.99
CA SER A 161 -3.27 -10.34 -15.39
C SER A 161 -4.46 -11.11 -15.97
N GLY A 162 -4.53 -12.42 -15.72
CA GLY A 162 -5.66 -13.24 -16.17
C GLY A 162 -7.00 -12.80 -15.56
N ILE A 163 -7.03 -12.49 -14.26
CA ILE A 163 -8.24 -11.99 -13.59
C ILE A 163 -8.60 -10.59 -14.09
N ALA A 164 -7.63 -9.67 -14.16
CA ALA A 164 -7.84 -8.31 -14.63
C ALA A 164 -8.44 -8.28 -16.03
N GLN A 165 -7.94 -9.12 -16.94
CA GLN A 165 -8.51 -9.30 -18.27
C GLN A 165 -9.94 -9.85 -18.21
N THR A 166 -10.17 -10.89 -17.39
CA THR A 166 -11.48 -11.56 -17.29
C THR A 166 -12.58 -10.62 -16.78
N VAL A 167 -12.27 -9.78 -15.79
CA VAL A 167 -13.24 -8.81 -15.23
C VAL A 167 -13.29 -7.50 -16.02
N GLY A 168 -12.44 -7.35 -17.04
CA GLY A 168 -12.33 -6.12 -17.84
C GLY A 168 -11.92 -4.91 -16.98
N ALA A 169 -10.97 -5.08 -16.06
CA ALA A 169 -10.51 -4.01 -15.18
C ALA A 169 -9.85 -2.88 -15.96
N ALA A 170 -10.19 -1.63 -15.64
CA ALA A 170 -9.52 -0.45 -16.18
C ALA A 170 -8.32 0.00 -15.32
N CYS A 171 -8.28 -0.43 -14.05
CA CYS A 171 -7.19 -0.17 -13.12
C CYS A 171 -7.13 -1.29 -12.08
N VAL A 172 -5.92 -1.57 -11.55
CA VAL A 172 -5.71 -2.46 -10.42
C VAL A 172 -5.29 -1.68 -9.18
N LEU A 173 -5.99 -1.87 -8.07
CA LEU A 173 -5.63 -1.36 -6.75
C LEU A 173 -5.01 -2.47 -5.91
N PHE A 174 -3.69 -2.45 -5.73
CA PHE A 174 -3.00 -3.38 -4.84
C PHE A 174 -3.00 -2.89 -3.40
N ILE A 175 -3.23 -3.81 -2.46
CA ILE A 175 -3.06 -3.56 -1.03
C ILE A 175 -2.01 -4.54 -0.52
N ASN A 176 -0.94 -4.01 0.06
CA ASN A 176 0.21 -4.82 0.42
C ASN A 176 0.92 -4.30 1.69
N VAL A 177 1.54 -5.22 2.42
CA VAL A 177 2.54 -4.87 3.45
C VAL A 177 3.82 -4.44 2.76
N SER A 178 4.40 -3.32 3.18
CA SER A 178 5.76 -2.95 2.78
C SER A 178 6.74 -3.03 3.94
N VAL A 179 8.02 -2.99 3.58
CA VAL A 179 9.15 -2.97 4.52
C VAL A 179 9.94 -1.69 4.31
N THR A 180 10.39 -1.08 5.39
CA THR A 180 11.20 0.15 5.38
C THR A 180 12.59 -0.15 5.96
N THR A 181 13.59 0.65 5.62
CA THR A 181 14.91 0.65 6.29
C THR A 181 15.03 1.75 7.33
N SER A 182 13.98 2.57 7.50
CA SER A 182 13.91 3.69 8.43
C SER A 182 13.06 3.31 9.64
N LEU A 183 13.68 3.33 10.83
CA LEU A 183 13.02 2.98 12.09
C LEU A 183 11.87 3.94 12.46
N GLU A 184 11.98 5.20 12.02
CA GLU A 184 10.96 6.22 12.25
C GLU A 184 9.69 5.96 11.43
N ASP A 185 9.85 5.32 10.28
CA ASP A 185 8.77 5.08 9.32
C ASP A 185 7.99 3.79 9.59
N VAL A 186 8.56 2.89 10.42
CA VAL A 186 7.89 1.64 10.80
C VAL A 186 6.55 1.96 11.47
N SER A 187 5.47 1.43 10.92
CA SER A 187 4.11 1.61 11.42
C SER A 187 3.70 3.07 11.58
N SER A 188 4.27 4.01 10.82
CA SER A 188 3.93 5.44 10.95
C SER A 188 3.34 6.10 9.70
N LEU A 189 3.19 5.33 8.62
CA LEU A 189 2.78 5.84 7.33
C LEU A 189 1.75 4.91 6.68
N ILE A 190 0.91 5.51 5.85
CA ILE A 190 0.20 4.81 4.78
C ILE A 190 0.59 5.51 3.48
N SER A 191 0.94 4.75 2.45
CA SER A 191 1.44 5.28 1.20
C SER A 191 0.65 4.79 0.00
N LEU A 192 0.51 5.67 -0.99
CA LEU A 192 -0.13 5.42 -2.27
C LEU A 192 0.89 5.61 -3.39
N SER A 193 0.85 4.79 -4.45
CA SER A 193 1.74 5.01 -5.59
C SER A 193 1.27 4.39 -6.91
N THR A 194 1.60 5.04 -8.03
CA THR A 194 1.50 4.46 -9.38
C THR A 194 2.77 3.75 -9.87
N GLY A 195 3.87 3.80 -9.11
CA GLY A 195 5.16 3.21 -9.50
C GLY A 195 5.20 1.67 -9.50
N GLY A 196 4.05 1.02 -9.33
CA GLY A 196 3.92 -0.44 -9.32
C GLY A 196 4.17 -1.09 -7.95
N LEU A 197 4.01 -2.41 -7.92
CA LEU A 197 4.12 -3.25 -6.72
C LEU A 197 5.31 -4.19 -6.84
N LYS A 198 6.24 -4.14 -5.88
CA LYS A 198 7.31 -5.14 -5.79
C LYS A 198 6.86 -6.34 -4.95
N LEU A 199 6.77 -7.50 -5.58
CA LEU A 199 6.36 -8.73 -4.90
C LEU A 199 7.46 -9.25 -3.97
N ILE A 200 7.10 -9.50 -2.71
CA ILE A 200 7.97 -10.15 -1.73
C ILE A 200 8.26 -11.59 -2.20
N GLY A 201 9.50 -12.05 -2.06
CA GLY A 201 9.94 -13.39 -2.50
C GLY A 201 10.48 -13.40 -3.92
N SER A 202 9.61 -13.25 -4.93
CA SER A 202 10.03 -13.24 -6.35
C SER A 202 10.88 -12.00 -6.69
N GLY A 203 10.62 -10.88 -6.03
CA GLY A 203 11.26 -9.59 -6.30
C GLY A 203 10.80 -8.94 -7.61
N LYS A 204 9.83 -9.54 -8.31
CA LYS A 204 9.26 -8.99 -9.54
C LYS A 204 8.50 -7.70 -9.24
N LEU A 205 8.73 -6.69 -10.05
CA LEU A 205 8.01 -5.42 -9.99
C LEU A 205 6.83 -5.48 -10.95
N LEU A 206 5.62 -5.21 -10.47
CA LEU A 206 4.39 -5.14 -11.26
C LEU A 206 4.06 -3.68 -11.50
N THR A 207 4.53 -3.15 -12.62
CA THR A 207 4.18 -1.79 -13.09
C THR A 207 3.00 -1.84 -14.05
N GLU A 208 2.54 -0.66 -14.47
CA GLU A 208 1.56 -0.52 -15.55
C GLU A 208 2.04 -1.21 -16.83
N GLU A 209 3.33 -1.09 -17.18
CA GLU A 209 3.90 -1.74 -18.36
C GLU A 209 3.90 -3.27 -18.25
N GLU A 210 4.17 -3.81 -17.06
CA GLU A 210 4.21 -5.27 -16.83
C GLU A 210 2.81 -5.89 -16.84
N LEU A 211 1.79 -5.18 -16.36
CA LEU A 211 0.41 -5.68 -16.34
C LEU A 211 -0.39 -5.30 -17.59
N GLY A 212 0.01 -4.25 -18.31
CA GLY A 212 -0.70 -3.70 -19.46
C GLY A 212 -1.92 -2.85 -19.11
N LEU A 213 -2.06 -2.44 -17.84
CA LEU A 213 -3.12 -1.56 -17.36
C LEU A 213 -2.65 -0.76 -16.13
N PRO A 214 -3.25 0.42 -15.86
CA PRO A 214 -2.89 1.27 -14.75
C PRO A 214 -2.89 0.55 -13.39
N VAL A 215 -1.89 0.89 -12.58
CA VAL A 215 -1.66 0.32 -11.26
C VAL A 215 -1.65 1.41 -10.21
N VAL A 216 -2.40 1.20 -9.12
CA VAL A 216 -2.31 1.97 -7.90
C VAL A 216 -1.98 1.01 -6.76
N THR A 217 -1.05 1.39 -5.90
CA THR A 217 -0.63 0.57 -4.76
C THR A 217 -0.90 1.30 -3.46
N VAL A 218 -1.39 0.57 -2.46
CA VAL A 218 -1.52 0.99 -1.07
C VAL A 218 -0.54 0.17 -0.25
N ASN A 219 0.36 0.84 0.46
CA ASN A 219 1.36 0.19 1.28
C ASN A 219 1.42 0.78 2.69
N ALA A 220 1.55 -0.09 3.69
CA ALA A 220 1.92 0.29 5.06
C ALA A 220 3.28 -0.34 5.41
N PRO A 221 4.31 0.43 5.77
CA PRO A 221 5.64 -0.08 6.14
C PRO A 221 5.63 -0.63 7.57
N LEU A 222 5.15 -1.85 7.76
CA LEU A 222 4.97 -2.44 9.10
C LEU A 222 6.19 -3.19 9.62
N PHE A 223 7.21 -3.38 8.78
CA PHE A 223 8.42 -4.12 9.12
C PHE A 223 9.67 -3.33 8.76
N LEU A 224 10.70 -3.48 9.59
CA LEU A 224 12.02 -2.90 9.40
C LEU A 224 12.95 -3.93 8.77
N SER A 225 13.50 -3.62 7.60
CA SER A 225 14.58 -4.40 7.00
C SER A 225 15.93 -3.88 7.47
N ILE A 226 16.74 -4.77 8.04
CA ILE A 226 18.14 -4.49 8.40
C ILE A 226 19.06 -5.34 7.52
N PRO A 227 19.95 -4.72 6.73
CA PRO A 227 20.82 -5.47 5.82
C PRO A 227 21.86 -6.31 6.59
N PRO A 228 22.34 -7.43 5.99
CA PRO A 228 23.21 -8.40 6.66
C PRO A 228 24.46 -7.77 7.28
N LYS A 229 25.07 -6.79 6.61
CA LYS A 229 26.27 -6.10 7.10
C LYS A 229 26.05 -5.49 8.48
N THR A 230 24.90 -4.84 8.69
CA THR A 230 24.55 -4.19 9.96
C THR A 230 24.23 -5.22 11.03
N VAL A 231 23.50 -6.29 10.68
CA VAL A 231 23.15 -7.36 11.64
C VAL A 231 24.39 -8.14 12.08
N ASN A 232 25.31 -8.43 11.17
CA ASN A 232 26.55 -9.15 11.46
C ASN A 232 27.48 -8.35 12.40
N MET A 233 27.40 -7.02 12.40
CA MET A 233 28.11 -6.18 13.39
C MET A 233 27.58 -6.37 14.81
N LEU A 234 26.34 -6.86 14.97
CA LEU A 234 25.74 -7.17 16.28
C LEU A 234 26.05 -8.60 16.74
N HIS A 235 26.98 -9.31 16.07
CA HIS A 235 27.29 -10.73 16.29
C HIS A 235 26.10 -11.69 16.10
N ILE A 236 25.02 -11.22 15.47
CA ILE A 236 23.92 -12.06 15.02
C ILE A 236 24.29 -12.52 13.60
N ARG A 237 24.62 -13.80 13.45
CA ARG A 237 24.90 -14.37 12.13
C ARG A 237 23.60 -14.58 11.37
N VAL A 238 23.38 -13.77 10.36
CA VAL A 238 22.41 -14.03 9.29
C VAL A 238 23.14 -14.47 8.04
N ASP A 239 22.43 -15.21 7.20
CA ASP A 239 22.82 -15.61 5.86
C ASP A 239 22.89 -14.40 4.91
N LYS A 240 22.90 -14.62 3.59
CA LYS A 240 23.01 -13.52 2.61
C LYS A 240 21.84 -12.53 2.67
N GLU A 241 20.75 -12.91 3.32
CA GLU A 241 19.52 -12.15 3.40
C GLU A 241 19.45 -11.41 4.75
N GLY A 242 18.98 -10.16 4.74
CA GLY A 242 18.92 -9.34 5.95
C GLY A 242 17.91 -9.89 6.98
N VAL A 243 17.74 -9.19 8.10
CA VAL A 243 16.68 -9.51 9.07
C VAL A 243 15.52 -8.54 8.91
N CYS A 244 14.30 -9.06 8.99
CA CYS A 244 13.11 -8.24 9.14
C CYS A 244 12.69 -8.21 10.62
N PHE A 245 12.52 -7.01 11.17
CA PHE A 245 11.99 -6.79 12.50
C PHE A 245 10.59 -6.22 12.43
N ALA A 246 9.76 -6.58 13.41
CA ALA A 246 8.47 -5.95 13.65
C ALA A 246 8.52 -5.27 15.01
N ASP A 247 7.76 -4.17 15.17
CA ASP A 247 7.51 -3.64 16.51
C ASP A 247 6.80 -4.71 17.36
N THR A 248 7.05 -4.79 18.65
CA THR A 248 6.27 -5.67 19.56
C THR A 248 4.75 -5.46 19.51
N ASN A 249 4.30 -4.26 19.12
CA ASN A 249 2.89 -3.90 18.98
C ASN A 249 2.38 -4.00 17.54
N VAL A 250 3.13 -4.63 16.64
CA VAL A 250 2.78 -4.73 15.20
C VAL A 250 1.38 -5.28 14.96
N THR A 251 0.84 -6.14 15.83
CA THR A 251 -0.55 -6.63 15.73
C THR A 251 -1.56 -5.50 15.89
N ALA A 252 -1.33 -4.55 16.78
CA ALA A 252 -2.18 -3.37 16.94
C ALA A 252 -2.02 -2.41 15.75
N ASP A 253 -0.79 -2.27 15.22
CA ASP A 253 -0.52 -1.48 14.03
C ASP A 253 -1.25 -2.05 12.80
N ILE A 254 -1.17 -3.38 12.57
CA ILE A 254 -1.90 -4.06 11.49
C ILE A 254 -3.41 -3.83 11.63
N LYS A 255 -3.98 -4.02 12.83
CA LYS A 255 -5.42 -3.81 13.05
C LYS A 255 -5.83 -2.37 12.74
N CYS A 256 -5.03 -1.39 13.14
CA CYS A 256 -5.30 0.00 12.83
C CYS A 256 -5.16 0.29 11.32
N ALA A 257 -4.13 -0.24 10.66
CA ALA A 257 -3.94 -0.12 9.21
C ALA A 257 -5.10 -0.75 8.44
N VAL A 258 -5.52 -1.97 8.81
CA VAL A 258 -6.69 -2.65 8.21
C VAL A 258 -7.91 -1.76 8.32
N HIS A 259 -8.18 -1.22 9.52
CA HIS A 259 -9.34 -0.37 9.76
C HIS A 259 -9.31 0.93 8.94
N VAL A 260 -8.17 1.64 8.92
CA VAL A 260 -8.04 2.91 8.17
C VAL A 260 -8.14 2.66 6.67
N ILE A 261 -7.43 1.64 6.14
CA ILE A 261 -7.38 1.37 4.71
C ILE A 261 -8.73 0.82 4.21
N SER A 262 -9.37 -0.12 4.91
CA SER A 262 -10.65 -0.68 4.43
C SER A 262 -11.76 0.37 4.42
N ASN A 263 -11.91 1.14 5.50
CA ASN A 263 -12.91 2.20 5.58
C ASN A 263 -12.58 3.35 4.62
N GLY A 264 -11.29 3.67 4.44
CA GLY A 264 -10.86 4.67 3.48
C GLY A 264 -11.13 4.26 2.02
N ILE A 265 -10.95 2.97 1.68
CA ILE A 265 -11.35 2.43 0.38
C ILE A 265 -12.87 2.52 0.23
N LEU A 266 -13.66 2.09 1.21
CA LEU A 266 -15.12 2.19 1.15
C LEU A 266 -15.59 3.64 0.97
N ARG A 267 -15.02 4.56 1.74
CA ARG A 267 -15.28 5.99 1.66
C ARG A 267 -14.93 6.57 0.28
N THR A 268 -13.86 6.07 -0.36
CA THR A 268 -13.48 6.44 -1.73
C THR A 268 -14.48 5.89 -2.75
N LEU A 269 -14.87 4.62 -2.61
CA LEU A 269 -15.75 3.92 -3.55
C LEU A 269 -17.19 4.42 -3.48
N TYR A 270 -17.65 4.87 -2.30
CA TYR A 270 -19.01 5.32 -2.05
C TYR A 270 -18.99 6.68 -1.35
N PRO A 271 -18.66 7.76 -2.09
CA PRO A 271 -18.41 9.07 -1.49
C PRO A 271 -19.65 9.71 -0.84
N GLU A 272 -20.84 9.23 -1.18
CA GLU A 272 -22.12 9.69 -0.61
C GLU A 272 -22.44 9.04 0.75
N LEU A 273 -21.78 7.94 1.10
CA LEU A 273 -21.98 7.26 2.38
C LEU A 273 -21.06 7.88 3.45
N GLY A 274 -21.64 8.27 4.58
CA GLY A 274 -20.89 8.72 5.74
C GLY A 274 -20.18 7.57 6.46
N LEU A 275 -19.17 7.88 7.28
CA LEU A 275 -18.44 6.87 8.05
C LEU A 275 -19.32 6.07 9.02
N ALA A 276 -20.41 6.66 9.53
CA ALA A 276 -21.36 5.95 10.38
C ALA A 276 -22.10 4.85 9.60
N GLU A 277 -22.58 5.16 8.40
CA GLU A 277 -23.27 4.21 7.53
C GLU A 277 -22.32 3.09 7.07
N LEU A 278 -21.08 3.43 6.73
CA LEU A 278 -20.06 2.44 6.37
C LEU A 278 -19.75 1.48 7.52
N ARG A 279 -19.77 1.96 8.77
CA ARG A 279 -19.60 1.11 9.96
C ARG A 279 -20.78 0.17 10.15
N GLU A 280 -22.01 0.64 9.99
CA GLU A 280 -23.20 -0.23 10.05
C GLU A 280 -23.15 -1.33 8.99
N ILE A 281 -22.74 -1.00 7.77
CA ILE A 281 -22.54 -1.97 6.69
C ILE A 281 -21.47 -3.02 7.07
N ALA A 282 -20.39 -2.60 7.74
CA ALA A 282 -19.34 -3.51 8.19
C ALA A 282 -19.77 -4.43 9.34
N GLU A 283 -20.74 -4.04 10.17
CA GLU A 283 -21.28 -4.86 11.25
C GLU A 283 -22.21 -5.98 10.76
N ILE A 284 -22.70 -5.89 9.52
CA ILE A 284 -23.58 -6.90 8.89
C ILE A 284 -22.77 -8.06 8.28
N MET A 285 -21.45 -7.91 8.17
CA MET A 285 -20.51 -8.89 7.60
C MET A 285 -19.96 -9.87 8.63
#